data_AF-A0A7K3RWJ8-F1
#
_entry.id   AF-A0A7K3RWJ8-F1
#
_cell.length_a   1.000
_cell.length_b   1.000
_cell.length_c   1.000
_cell.angle_alpha   90.00
_cell.angle_beta   90.00
_cell.angle_gamma   90.00
#
_symmetry.space_group_name_H-M   'P 1'
#
loop_
_entity.id
_entity.type
_entity.pdbx_description
1 polymer ?
#
loop_
_entity_poly.entity_id
_entity_poly.type
_entity_poly.pdbx_seq_one_letter_code
_entity_poly.pdbx_strand_id
1 'polypeptide(L)'
;VVTVAAFGISLPALPAGATAFLGGLLAAAVVLGLSRAGAGPIRLVLAGSALTLALSGLSGMLLLLRSQQTTGLFAWGNGSLAQIGMQSIDRLTPLALVAFAGLMLLGRRLDILALGDDGAAVVGVSPRLTRSIAVILAVLLAAVSVAVAGPVGFVGLCAPAAVRLLSTWIPGLVRHRAFIPASALAGVLVVLGADVLLRAVFGAQAGAEVPTGIVTTCFGALVLIVLAHRSRDMGTDSGSTAFARLRSRRAFVLTLVATAVGLLGAVVVATLFGDATLLLGDVGNWLAGRSGQFVSYVLDTRVPRVAAALLAGAALAVAGAVVQAVSRNP
;
A
#
# COMPACT_ATOMS: atom_id res chain seq x y z
N VAL A 1 -1.48 -5.36 -13.02
CA VAL A 1 -0.48 -6.44 -13.27
C VAL A 1 -0.95 -7.78 -12.71
N VAL A 2 -1.05 -7.96 -11.38
CA VAL A 2 -1.41 -9.25 -10.75
C VAL A 2 -2.69 -9.86 -11.30
N THR A 3 -3.78 -9.08 -11.39
CA THR A 3 -5.04 -9.53 -11.97
C THR A 3 -4.89 -10.05 -13.39
N VAL A 4 -4.16 -9.32 -14.25
CA VAL A 4 -3.98 -9.68 -15.66
C VAL A 4 -3.24 -11.01 -15.81
N ALA A 5 -2.17 -11.20 -15.03
CA ALA A 5 -1.44 -12.46 -15.00
C ALA A 5 -2.27 -13.61 -14.40
N ALA A 6 -3.08 -13.35 -13.36
CA ALA A 6 -3.98 -14.33 -12.75
C ALA A 6 -5.15 -14.75 -13.66
N PHE A 7 -5.35 -14.11 -14.81
CA PHE A 7 -6.26 -14.56 -15.88
C PHE A 7 -5.51 -15.19 -17.07
N GLY A 8 -4.20 -15.48 -16.92
CA GLY A 8 -3.40 -16.16 -17.92
C GLY A 8 -2.89 -15.26 -19.06
N ILE A 9 -3.01 -13.93 -18.94
CA ILE A 9 -2.55 -13.00 -19.96
C ILE A 9 -1.09 -12.63 -19.67
N SER A 10 -0.14 -13.23 -20.38
CA SER A 10 1.27 -12.86 -20.33
C SER A 10 1.52 -11.61 -21.18
N LEU A 11 1.87 -10.49 -20.52
CA LEU A 11 2.11 -9.22 -21.19
C LEU A 11 3.61 -8.94 -21.37
N PRO A 12 4.06 -8.48 -22.56
CA PRO A 12 5.39 -7.90 -22.73
C PRO A 12 5.59 -6.66 -21.85
N ALA A 13 6.84 -6.18 -21.71
CA ALA A 13 7.21 -5.08 -20.81
C ALA A 13 6.37 -3.79 -20.99
N LEU A 14 6.08 -3.38 -22.23
CA LEU A 14 5.30 -2.16 -22.52
C LEU A 14 3.83 -2.30 -22.10
N PRO A 15 3.08 -3.32 -22.53
CA PRO A 15 1.73 -3.56 -22.01
C PRO A 15 1.69 -3.79 -20.50
N ALA A 16 2.67 -4.49 -19.92
CA ALA A 16 2.76 -4.65 -18.47
C ALA A 16 2.88 -3.29 -17.76
N GLY A 17 3.75 -2.41 -18.25
CA GLY A 17 3.87 -1.02 -17.79
C GLY A 17 2.59 -0.20 -17.96
N ALA A 18 1.86 -0.39 -19.06
CA ALA A 18 0.56 0.27 -19.26
C ALA A 18 -0.48 -0.18 -18.21
N THR A 19 -0.53 -1.48 -17.88
CA THR A 19 -1.44 -1.95 -16.83
C THR A 19 -1.04 -1.47 -15.43
N ALA A 20 0.26 -1.33 -15.16
CA ALA A 20 0.76 -0.74 -13.91
C ALA A 20 0.39 0.75 -13.85
N PHE A 21 0.52 1.48 -14.96
CA PHE A 21 0.17 2.89 -15.07
C PHE A 21 -1.32 3.14 -14.89
N LEU A 22 -2.19 2.39 -15.58
CA LEU A 22 -3.63 2.50 -15.43
C LEU A 22 -4.08 2.15 -14.01
N GLY A 23 -3.54 1.07 -13.43
CA GLY A 23 -3.81 0.70 -12.04
C GLY A 23 -3.37 1.78 -11.05
N GLY A 24 -2.18 2.36 -11.26
CA GLY A 24 -1.66 3.46 -10.45
C GLY A 24 -2.48 4.74 -10.56
N LEU A 25 -2.96 5.09 -11.76
CA LEU A 25 -3.85 6.23 -11.98
C LEU A 25 -5.19 6.05 -11.28
N LEU A 26 -5.79 4.85 -11.38
CA LEU A 26 -7.03 4.53 -10.67
C LEU A 26 -6.83 4.61 -9.15
N ALA A 27 -5.73 4.07 -8.63
CA ALA A 27 -5.41 4.16 -7.21
C ALA A 27 -5.22 5.62 -6.75
N ALA A 28 -4.48 6.42 -7.53
CA ALA A 28 -4.30 7.84 -7.24
C ALA A 28 -5.64 8.60 -7.27
N ALA A 29 -6.51 8.32 -8.24
CA ALA A 29 -7.82 8.93 -8.34
C ALA A 29 -8.72 8.59 -7.13
N VAL A 30 -8.70 7.34 -6.68
CA VAL A 30 -9.44 6.91 -5.48
C VAL A 30 -8.91 7.63 -4.23
N VAL A 31 -7.60 7.62 -4.00
CA VAL A 31 -6.98 8.27 -2.82
C VAL A 31 -7.24 9.78 -2.82
N LEU A 32 -7.03 10.45 -3.95
CA LEU A 32 -7.29 11.88 -4.09
C LEU A 32 -8.77 12.19 -3.92
N GLY A 33 -9.66 11.37 -4.49
CA GLY A 33 -11.11 11.51 -4.37
C GLY A 33 -11.60 11.43 -2.93
N LEU A 34 -11.16 10.41 -2.19
CA LEU A 34 -11.47 10.23 -0.76
C LEU A 34 -10.94 11.38 0.11
N SER A 35 -9.87 12.04 -0.34
CA SER A 35 -9.22 13.14 0.38
C SER A 35 -9.82 14.53 0.10
N ARG A 36 -10.78 14.68 -0.83
CA ARG A 36 -11.36 15.99 -1.21
C ARG A 36 -12.24 16.63 -0.14
N ALA A 37 -12.92 15.83 0.69
CA ALA A 37 -13.95 16.30 1.64
C ALA A 37 -13.38 16.84 2.98
N GLY A 38 -12.10 17.18 3.02
CA GLY A 38 -11.42 17.71 4.22
C GLY A 38 -9.92 17.52 4.06
N ALA A 39 -9.30 18.45 3.32
CA ALA A 39 -7.92 18.36 2.86
C ALA A 39 -6.93 18.46 4.03
N GLY A 40 -6.57 17.32 4.60
CA GLY A 40 -5.50 17.18 5.58
C GLY A 40 -4.48 16.13 5.11
N PRO A 41 -3.17 16.35 5.27
CA PRO A 41 -2.13 15.37 4.94
C PRO A 41 -2.38 13.99 5.56
N ILE A 42 -2.95 13.95 6.77
CA ILE A 42 -3.27 12.72 7.52
C ILE A 42 -4.29 11.85 6.77
N ARG A 43 -5.38 12.44 6.24
CA ARG A 43 -6.41 11.67 5.51
C ARG A 43 -5.88 11.06 4.23
N LEU A 44 -4.99 11.77 3.54
CA LEU A 44 -4.34 11.27 2.33
C LEU A 44 -3.45 10.06 2.63
N VAL A 45 -2.70 10.13 3.74
CA VAL A 45 -1.88 9.00 4.21
C VAL A 45 -2.77 7.81 4.60
N LEU A 46 -3.83 8.02 5.38
CA LEU A 46 -4.76 6.96 5.80
C LEU A 46 -5.50 6.32 4.62
N ALA A 47 -6.01 7.12 3.69
CA ALA A 47 -6.66 6.63 2.47
C ALA A 47 -5.69 5.81 1.61
N GLY A 48 -4.45 6.29 1.46
CA GLY A 48 -3.38 5.58 0.78
C GLY A 48 -3.08 4.23 1.43
N SER A 49 -2.82 4.20 2.74
CA SER A 49 -2.49 2.96 3.47
C SER A 49 -3.64 1.94 3.44
N ALA A 50 -4.88 2.41 3.59
CA ALA A 50 -6.05 1.53 3.51
C ALA A 50 -6.21 0.90 2.12
N LEU A 51 -6.03 1.70 1.06
CA LEU A 51 -6.09 1.20 -0.31
C LEU A 51 -4.95 0.21 -0.60
N THR A 52 -3.73 0.49 -0.13
CA THR A 52 -2.60 -0.44 -0.26
C THR A 52 -2.91 -1.77 0.41
N LEU A 53 -3.37 -1.79 1.66
CA LEU A 53 -3.71 -3.02 2.37
C LEU A 53 -4.79 -3.83 1.65
N ALA A 54 -5.83 -3.16 1.15
CA ALA A 54 -6.91 -3.81 0.39
C ALA A 54 -6.39 -4.45 -0.91
N LEU A 55 -5.58 -3.71 -1.69
CA LEU A 55 -5.02 -4.21 -2.95
C LEU A 55 -3.97 -5.31 -2.73
N SER A 56 -3.19 -5.24 -1.64
CA SER A 56 -2.27 -6.29 -1.24
C SER A 56 -3.01 -7.58 -0.86
N GLY A 57 -4.10 -7.47 -0.09
CA GLY A 57 -4.96 -8.62 0.24
C GLY A 57 -5.57 -9.26 -1.01
N LEU A 58 -6.09 -8.44 -1.93
CA LEU A 58 -6.62 -8.91 -3.22
C LEU A 58 -5.55 -9.59 -4.07
N SER A 59 -4.33 -9.02 -4.11
CA SER A 59 -3.21 -9.60 -4.84
C SER A 59 -2.80 -10.95 -4.24
N GLY A 60 -2.69 -11.05 -2.91
CA GLY A 60 -2.39 -12.30 -2.21
C GLY A 60 -3.43 -13.38 -2.45
N MET A 61 -4.72 -13.02 -2.41
CA MET A 61 -5.82 -13.93 -2.75
C MET A 61 -5.67 -14.50 -4.16
N LEU A 62 -5.36 -13.66 -5.16
CA LEU A 62 -5.19 -14.09 -6.55
C LEU A 62 -3.97 -15.00 -6.74
N LEU A 63 -2.86 -14.71 -6.04
CA LEU A 63 -1.68 -15.58 -6.05
C LEU A 63 -2.00 -16.97 -5.50
N LEU A 64 -2.83 -17.05 -4.45
CA LEU A 64 -3.24 -18.33 -3.86
C LEU A 64 -4.22 -19.10 -4.75
N LEU A 65 -5.23 -18.43 -5.32
CA LEU A 65 -6.25 -19.07 -6.16
C LEU A 65 -5.73 -19.47 -7.55
N ARG A 66 -4.71 -18.78 -8.06
CA ARG A 66 -4.13 -18.97 -9.40
C ARG A 66 -2.62 -19.17 -9.35
N SER A 67 -2.16 -20.03 -8.45
CA SER A 67 -0.73 -20.28 -8.21
C SER A 67 0.05 -20.63 -9.49
N GLN A 68 -0.51 -21.50 -10.34
CA GLN A 68 0.13 -21.92 -11.61
C GLN A 68 0.34 -20.77 -12.62
N GLN A 69 -0.60 -19.82 -12.68
CA GLN A 69 -0.52 -18.68 -13.61
C GLN A 69 0.34 -17.53 -13.05
N THR A 70 0.67 -17.59 -11.76
CA THR A 70 1.31 -16.48 -11.03
C THR A 70 2.68 -16.84 -10.44
N THR A 71 3.28 -17.98 -10.83
CA THR A 71 4.55 -18.50 -10.31
C THR A 71 5.69 -17.46 -10.32
N GLY A 72 5.81 -16.64 -11.36
CA GLY A 72 6.84 -15.58 -11.45
C GLY A 72 6.49 -14.29 -10.70
N LEU A 73 5.21 -14.08 -10.33
CA LEU A 73 4.77 -12.85 -9.68
C LEU A 73 5.14 -12.76 -8.22
N PHE A 74 5.43 -13.89 -7.57
CA PHE A 74 5.86 -13.86 -6.17
C PHE A 74 7.20 -13.14 -6.01
N ALA A 75 8.20 -13.48 -6.82
CA ALA A 75 9.50 -12.81 -6.80
C ALA A 75 9.41 -11.35 -7.30
N TRP A 76 8.67 -11.11 -8.40
CA TRP A 76 8.43 -9.76 -8.91
C TRP A 76 7.71 -8.86 -7.89
N GLY A 77 6.72 -9.41 -7.17
CA GLY A 77 5.93 -8.70 -6.16
C GLY A 77 6.73 -8.23 -4.94
N ASN A 78 7.88 -8.87 -4.68
CA ASN A 78 8.83 -8.47 -3.63
C ASN A 78 9.93 -7.51 -4.13
N GLY A 79 9.88 -7.08 -5.39
CA GLY A 79 10.84 -6.15 -5.99
C GLY A 79 12.19 -6.81 -6.29
N SER A 80 12.32 -7.40 -7.48
CA SER A 80 13.56 -8.08 -7.92
C SER A 80 14.12 -7.46 -9.20
N LEU A 81 15.38 -7.04 -9.14
CA LEU A 81 16.15 -6.54 -10.29
C LEU A 81 16.77 -7.68 -11.12
N ALA A 82 16.83 -8.91 -10.59
CA ALA A 82 17.55 -10.02 -11.21
C ALA A 82 16.84 -10.62 -12.44
N GLN A 83 15.55 -10.34 -12.63
CA GLN A 83 14.70 -11.02 -13.63
C GLN A 83 14.50 -10.23 -14.94
N ILE A 84 15.13 -9.06 -15.11
CA ILE A 84 14.86 -8.15 -16.23
C ILE A 84 16.00 -8.14 -17.25
N GLY A 85 15.66 -8.33 -18.52
CA GLY A 85 16.61 -8.19 -19.64
C GLY A 85 16.78 -6.75 -20.13
N MET A 86 17.93 -6.47 -20.74
CA MET A 86 18.28 -5.14 -21.28
C MET A 86 17.24 -4.61 -22.30
N GLN A 87 16.64 -5.51 -23.09
CA GLN A 87 15.60 -5.15 -24.06
C GLN A 87 14.37 -4.49 -23.40
N SER A 88 14.03 -4.84 -22.16
CA SER A 88 12.91 -4.22 -21.44
C SER A 88 13.29 -2.83 -20.93
N ILE A 89 14.55 -2.67 -20.52
CA ILE A 89 15.12 -1.38 -20.11
C ILE A 89 15.11 -0.43 -21.31
N ASP A 90 15.64 -0.84 -22.46
CA ASP A 90 15.72 0.00 -23.67
C ASP A 90 14.35 0.53 -24.13
N ARG A 91 13.29 -0.27 -23.96
CA ARG A 91 11.92 0.13 -24.32
C ARG A 91 11.28 1.08 -23.31
N LEU A 92 11.60 0.97 -22.03
CA LEU A 92 10.96 1.76 -20.95
C LEU A 92 11.75 3.01 -20.58
N THR A 93 13.06 3.03 -20.78
CA THR A 93 13.93 4.20 -20.56
C THR A 93 13.46 5.46 -21.30
N PRO A 94 13.13 5.46 -22.62
CA PRO A 94 12.68 6.68 -23.29
C PRO A 94 11.40 7.22 -22.67
N LEU A 95 10.48 6.35 -22.25
CA LEU A 95 9.24 6.74 -21.57
C LEU A 95 9.54 7.37 -20.20
N ALA A 96 10.46 6.81 -19.42
CA ALA A 96 10.92 7.40 -18.17
C ALA A 96 11.58 8.77 -18.38
N LEU A 97 12.42 8.92 -19.41
CA LEU A 97 13.10 10.18 -19.73
C LEU A 97 12.10 11.27 -20.13
N VAL A 98 11.08 10.94 -20.93
CA VAL A 98 10.01 11.89 -21.28
C VAL A 98 9.24 12.34 -20.04
N ALA A 99 8.88 11.40 -19.15
CA ALA A 99 8.17 11.73 -17.92
C ALA A 99 9.02 12.60 -16.97
N PHE A 100 10.30 12.27 -16.84
CA PHE A 100 11.27 13.02 -16.06
C PHE A 100 11.49 14.43 -16.62
N ALA A 101 11.66 14.56 -17.95
CA ALA A 101 11.76 15.85 -18.63
C ALA A 101 10.48 16.69 -18.43
N GLY A 102 9.30 16.08 -18.49
CA GLY A 102 8.04 16.73 -18.15
C GLY A 102 8.05 17.33 -16.74
N LEU A 103 8.52 16.57 -15.74
CA LEU A 103 8.66 17.07 -14.37
C LEU A 103 9.70 18.20 -14.25
N MET A 104 10.80 18.15 -15.02
CA MET A 104 11.78 19.24 -15.11
C MET A 104 11.17 20.54 -15.63
N LEU A 105 10.31 20.45 -16.64
CA LEU A 105 9.60 21.60 -17.20
C LEU A 105 8.55 22.15 -16.21
N LEU A 106 7.91 21.27 -15.43
CA LEU A 106 6.97 21.66 -14.39
C LEU A 106 7.64 22.25 -13.15
N GLY A 107 8.95 22.05 -12.93
CA GLY A 107 9.65 22.45 -11.71
C GLY A 107 9.37 23.89 -11.27
N ARG A 108 9.37 24.87 -12.19
CA ARG A 108 9.04 26.27 -11.85
C ARG A 108 7.59 26.45 -11.39
N ARG A 109 6.64 25.75 -12.01
CA ARG A 109 5.22 25.81 -11.64
C ARG A 109 4.98 25.14 -10.29
N LEU A 110 5.75 24.10 -9.95
CA LEU A 110 5.75 23.47 -8.64
C LEU A 110 6.31 24.39 -7.55
N ASP A 111 7.36 25.17 -7.85
CA ASP A 111 7.86 26.20 -6.93
C ASP A 111 6.78 27.28 -6.65
N ILE A 112 6.04 27.71 -7.68
CA ILE A 112 4.96 28.71 -7.54
C ILE A 112 3.80 28.17 -6.70
N LEU A 113 3.47 26.88 -6.82
CA LEU A 113 2.44 26.23 -6.01
C LEU A 113 2.73 26.29 -4.49
N ALA A 114 4.00 26.48 -4.09
CA ALA A 114 4.35 26.65 -2.68
C ALA A 114 3.81 27.96 -2.08
N LEU A 115 3.41 28.94 -2.90
CA LEU A 115 2.78 30.19 -2.47
C LEU A 115 1.29 30.01 -2.09
N GLY A 116 0.74 28.81 -2.27
CA GLY A 116 -0.69 28.52 -2.10
C GLY A 116 -1.47 28.58 -3.40
N ASP A 117 -2.66 27.96 -3.42
CA ASP A 117 -3.49 27.83 -4.62
C ASP A 117 -3.94 29.20 -5.15
N ASP A 118 -4.28 30.15 -4.27
CA ASP A 118 -4.70 31.50 -4.64
C ASP A 118 -3.51 32.33 -5.17
N GLY A 119 -2.35 32.25 -4.51
CA GLY A 119 -1.13 32.92 -4.95
C GLY A 119 -0.64 32.43 -6.31
N ALA A 120 -0.72 31.13 -6.56
CA ALA A 120 -0.37 30.55 -7.86
C ALA A 120 -1.33 30.98 -8.98
N ALA A 121 -2.64 31.07 -8.68
CA ALA A 121 -3.65 31.49 -9.64
C ALA A 121 -3.46 32.94 -10.11
N VAL A 122 -3.05 33.85 -9.22
CA VAL A 122 -2.76 35.26 -9.55
C VAL A 122 -1.57 35.39 -10.51
N VAL A 123 -0.57 34.52 -10.39
CA VAL A 123 0.61 34.47 -11.29
C VAL A 123 0.28 33.78 -12.64
N GLY A 124 -0.97 33.34 -12.84
CA GLY A 124 -1.42 32.69 -14.07
C GLY A 124 -1.14 31.19 -14.13
N VAL A 125 -0.71 30.58 -13.02
CA VAL A 125 -0.52 29.13 -12.92
C VAL A 125 -1.80 28.49 -12.41
N SER A 126 -2.41 27.61 -13.20
CA SER A 126 -3.58 26.85 -12.77
C SER A 126 -3.18 25.73 -11.78
N PRO A 127 -3.57 25.79 -10.49
CA PRO A 127 -3.10 24.84 -9.49
C PRO A 127 -3.58 23.42 -9.77
N ARG A 128 -4.86 23.29 -10.16
CA ARG A 128 -5.51 22.01 -10.47
C ARG A 128 -4.81 21.28 -11.62
N LEU A 129 -4.57 21.96 -12.74
CA LEU A 129 -3.93 21.37 -13.91
C LEU A 129 -2.48 20.98 -13.62
N THR A 130 -1.73 21.87 -12.97
CA THR A 130 -0.32 21.61 -12.63
C THR A 130 -0.19 20.41 -11.70
N ARG A 131 -1.06 20.31 -10.68
CA ARG A 131 -1.09 19.15 -9.76
C ARG A 131 -1.49 17.87 -10.50
N SER A 132 -2.50 17.91 -11.36
CA SER A 132 -2.92 16.75 -12.15
C SER A 132 -1.82 16.24 -13.08
N ILE A 133 -1.15 17.13 -13.82
CA ILE A 133 -0.04 16.77 -14.70
C ILE A 133 1.12 16.18 -13.88
N ALA A 134 1.48 16.80 -12.75
CA ALA A 134 2.54 16.29 -11.89
C ALA A 134 2.22 14.89 -11.35
N VAL A 135 0.98 14.65 -10.93
CA VAL A 135 0.52 13.31 -10.48
C VAL A 135 0.60 12.30 -11.61
N ILE A 136 0.13 12.64 -12.83
CA ILE A 136 0.18 11.74 -13.99
C ILE A 136 1.63 11.36 -14.31
N LEU A 137 2.55 12.33 -14.37
CA LEU A 137 3.96 12.08 -14.66
C LEU A 137 4.65 11.28 -13.54
N ALA A 138 4.33 11.55 -12.28
CA ALA A 138 4.84 10.80 -11.14
C ALA A 138 4.34 9.35 -11.15
N VAL A 139 3.05 9.12 -11.43
CA VAL A 139 2.48 7.77 -11.58
C VAL A 139 3.08 7.05 -12.78
N LEU A 140 3.38 7.75 -13.87
CA LEU A 140 4.07 7.18 -15.03
C LEU A 140 5.48 6.70 -14.68
N LEU A 141 6.27 7.52 -13.98
CA LEU A 141 7.60 7.11 -13.50
C LEU A 141 7.51 5.94 -12.52
N ALA A 142 6.56 5.96 -11.59
CA ALA A 142 6.33 4.86 -10.67
C ALA A 142 5.93 3.56 -11.42
N ALA A 143 5.05 3.66 -12.42
CA ALA A 143 4.64 2.52 -13.23
C ALA A 143 5.79 1.92 -14.05
N VAL A 144 6.65 2.76 -14.63
CA VAL A 144 7.87 2.32 -15.31
C VAL A 144 8.80 1.61 -14.32
N SER A 145 9.04 2.21 -13.14
CA SER A 145 9.84 1.59 -12.09
C SER A 145 9.28 0.23 -11.65
N VAL A 146 7.96 0.12 -11.49
CA VAL A 146 7.28 -1.12 -11.07
C VAL A 146 7.31 -2.18 -12.17
N ALA A 147 7.20 -1.78 -13.44
CA ALA A 147 7.29 -2.69 -14.57
C ALA A 147 8.70 -3.27 -14.75
N VAL A 148 9.72 -2.47 -14.45
CA VAL A 148 11.12 -2.90 -14.41
C VAL A 148 11.36 -3.67 -13.11
N ALA A 149 11.60 -2.98 -12.00
CA ALA A 149 12.13 -3.57 -10.77
C ALA A 149 11.10 -4.29 -9.88
N GLY A 150 9.82 -4.26 -10.24
CA GLY A 150 8.73 -4.63 -9.33
C GLY A 150 8.44 -3.55 -8.29
N PRO A 151 7.52 -3.81 -7.33
CA PRO A 151 7.21 -2.86 -6.26
C PRO A 151 8.42 -2.68 -5.33
N VAL A 152 9.11 -1.55 -5.45
CA VAL A 152 10.19 -1.16 -4.53
C VAL A 152 9.67 -0.08 -3.59
N GLY A 153 9.53 -0.43 -2.31
CA GLY A 153 9.04 0.47 -1.27
C GLY A 153 10.08 1.49 -0.81
N PHE A 154 9.60 2.56 -0.16
CA PHE A 154 10.37 3.52 0.64
C PHE A 154 11.42 4.39 -0.07
N VAL A 155 11.93 4.04 -1.26
CA VAL A 155 12.89 4.87 -2.01
C VAL A 155 12.30 6.26 -2.28
N GLY A 156 11.03 6.33 -2.68
CA GLY A 156 10.31 7.59 -2.93
C GLY A 156 10.05 8.45 -1.68
N LEU A 157 10.28 7.91 -0.47
CA LEU A 157 10.21 8.67 0.78
C LEU A 157 11.62 9.02 1.28
N CYS A 158 12.55 8.07 1.22
CA CYS A 158 13.90 8.21 1.75
C CYS A 158 14.77 9.14 0.91
N ALA A 159 14.74 8.99 -0.43
CA ALA A 159 15.61 9.79 -1.29
C ALA A 159 15.25 11.29 -1.24
N PRO A 160 13.98 11.72 -1.37
CA PRO A 160 13.62 13.11 -1.20
C PRO A 160 13.90 13.63 0.21
N ALA A 161 13.70 12.80 1.25
CA ALA A 161 14.01 13.20 2.62
C ALA A 161 15.51 13.43 2.85
N ALA A 162 16.37 12.57 2.31
CA ALA A 162 17.82 12.73 2.36
C ALA A 162 18.26 14.02 1.64
N VAL A 163 17.67 14.32 0.47
CA VAL A 163 17.94 15.56 -0.25
C VAL A 163 17.46 16.79 0.53
N ARG A 164 16.30 16.72 1.21
CA ARG A 164 15.83 17.81 2.08
C ARG A 164 16.79 18.06 3.24
N LEU A 165 17.34 17.02 3.88
CA LEU A 165 18.38 17.18 4.90
C LEU A 165 19.66 17.80 4.33
N LEU A 166 20.06 17.42 3.11
CA LEU A 166 21.23 18.00 2.46
C LEU A 166 20.99 19.48 2.07
N SER A 167 19.75 19.86 1.77
CA SER A 167 19.41 21.24 1.41
C SER A 167 19.65 22.25 2.56
N THR A 168 19.75 21.79 3.81
CA THR A 168 20.20 22.61 4.94
C THR A 168 21.63 23.12 4.75
N TRP A 169 22.48 22.35 4.06
CA TRP A 169 23.87 22.70 3.77
C TRP A 169 24.02 23.40 2.42
N ILE A 170 23.14 23.09 1.46
CA ILE A 170 23.18 23.63 0.10
C ILE A 170 21.78 24.20 -0.26
N PRO A 171 21.53 25.50 -0.02
CA PRO A 171 20.21 26.13 -0.20
C PRO A 171 19.65 26.04 -1.62
N GLY A 172 20.52 25.89 -2.63
CA GLY A 172 20.12 25.75 -4.03
C GLY A 172 19.25 24.51 -4.30
N LEU A 173 19.32 23.47 -3.47
CA LEU A 173 18.54 22.23 -3.64
C LEU A 173 17.06 22.39 -3.29
N VAL A 174 16.63 23.51 -2.69
CA VAL A 174 15.22 23.74 -2.35
C VAL A 174 14.37 23.95 -3.61
N ARG A 175 14.95 24.47 -4.71
CA ARG A 175 14.23 24.73 -5.96
C ARG A 175 13.89 23.41 -6.66
N HIS A 176 12.65 23.20 -7.08
CA HIS A 176 12.21 21.92 -7.66
C HIS A 176 13.04 21.47 -8.86
N ARG A 177 13.56 22.40 -9.68
CA ARG A 177 14.46 22.07 -10.80
C ARG A 177 15.77 21.39 -10.38
N ALA A 178 16.29 21.72 -9.20
CA ALA A 178 17.49 21.08 -8.63
C ALA A 178 17.13 19.91 -7.70
N PHE A 179 16.00 20.03 -6.99
CA PHE A 179 15.51 19.01 -6.06
C PHE A 179 15.17 17.69 -6.74
N ILE A 180 14.46 17.73 -7.87
CA ILE A 180 14.02 16.52 -8.59
C ILE A 180 15.21 15.69 -9.11
N PRO A 181 16.22 16.24 -9.83
CA PRO A 181 17.37 15.44 -10.26
C PRO A 181 18.23 14.97 -9.08
N ALA A 182 18.40 15.81 -8.04
CA ALA A 182 19.10 15.39 -6.83
C ALA A 182 18.38 14.22 -6.13
N SER A 183 17.05 14.25 -6.07
CA SER A 183 16.23 13.16 -5.51
C SER A 183 16.32 11.89 -6.35
N ALA A 184 16.37 12.02 -7.68
CA ALA A 184 16.59 10.89 -8.58
C ALA A 184 17.96 10.25 -8.34
N LEU A 185 19.04 11.05 -8.25
CA LEU A 185 20.39 10.55 -7.93
C LEU A 185 20.46 9.89 -6.55
N ALA A 186 19.85 10.50 -5.53
CA ALA A 186 19.77 9.90 -4.21
C ALA A 186 19.00 8.56 -4.23
N GLY A 187 17.93 8.46 -5.03
CA GLY A 187 17.19 7.22 -5.23
C GLY A 187 18.04 6.12 -5.89
N VAL A 188 18.81 6.47 -6.92
CA VAL A 188 19.77 5.56 -7.56
C VAL A 188 20.80 5.06 -6.55
N LEU A 189 21.38 5.94 -5.73
CA LEU A 189 22.34 5.55 -4.70
C LEU A 189 21.73 4.62 -3.65
N VAL A 190 20.48 4.86 -3.24
CA VAL A 190 19.78 3.99 -2.27
C VAL A 190 19.55 2.59 -2.85
N VAL A 191 19.06 2.50 -4.09
CA VAL A 191 18.75 1.21 -4.72
C VAL A 191 20.03 0.43 -5.05
N LEU A 192 21.02 1.08 -5.67
CA LEU A 192 22.31 0.45 -5.95
C LEU A 192 23.05 0.08 -4.67
N GLY A 193 23.03 0.95 -3.66
CA GLY A 193 23.62 0.69 -2.36
C GLY A 193 23.01 -0.54 -1.70
N ALA A 194 21.68 -0.70 -1.76
CA ALA A 194 20.99 -1.87 -1.24
C ALA A 194 21.33 -3.17 -2.00
N ASP A 195 21.38 -3.13 -3.34
CA ASP A 195 21.76 -4.29 -4.17
C ASP A 195 23.23 -4.70 -3.92
N VAL A 196 24.15 -3.74 -3.85
CA VAL A 196 25.57 -4.01 -3.57
C VAL A 196 25.77 -4.53 -2.16
N LEU A 197 25.11 -3.95 -1.16
CA LEU A 197 25.19 -4.40 0.24
C LEU A 197 24.71 -5.84 0.39
N LEU A 198 23.62 -6.21 -0.31
CA LEU A 198 23.08 -7.55 -0.30
C LEU A 198 24.09 -8.58 -0.85
N ARG A 199 24.72 -8.27 -1.99
CA ARG A 199 25.77 -9.12 -2.59
C ARG A 199 27.03 -9.19 -1.74
N ALA A 200 27.36 -8.12 -1.01
CA ALA A 200 28.50 -8.09 -0.11
C ALA A 200 28.29 -8.95 1.15
N VAL A 201 27.07 -8.93 1.73
CA VAL A 201 26.76 -9.66 2.97
C VAL A 201 26.49 -11.14 2.73
N PHE A 202 25.71 -11.48 1.69
CA PHE A 202 25.28 -12.85 1.43
C PHE A 202 26.11 -13.56 0.34
N GLY A 203 27.07 -12.87 -0.26
CA GLY A 203 27.85 -13.36 -1.39
C GLY A 203 27.13 -13.20 -2.74
N ALA A 204 27.86 -13.38 -3.84
CA ALA A 204 27.37 -13.06 -5.17
C ALA A 204 26.19 -13.95 -5.64
N GLN A 205 26.15 -15.22 -5.24
CA GLN A 205 25.11 -16.17 -5.66
C GLN A 205 23.86 -16.06 -4.80
N ALA A 206 23.97 -16.17 -3.47
CA ALA A 206 22.82 -16.05 -2.58
C ALA A 206 22.23 -14.63 -2.55
N GLY A 207 23.07 -13.59 -2.76
CA GLY A 207 22.60 -12.21 -2.88
C GLY A 207 21.78 -11.94 -4.14
N ALA A 208 21.93 -12.73 -5.21
CA ALA A 208 21.13 -12.59 -6.43
C ALA A 208 19.72 -13.20 -6.31
N GLU A 209 19.52 -14.15 -5.38
CA GLU A 209 18.22 -14.78 -5.13
C GLU A 209 17.32 -13.94 -4.22
N VAL A 210 17.92 -13.12 -3.34
CA VAL A 210 17.17 -12.28 -2.41
C VAL A 210 16.59 -11.05 -3.15
N PRO A 211 15.27 -10.80 -3.10
CA PRO A 211 14.69 -9.61 -3.71
C PRO A 211 15.24 -8.32 -3.08
N THR A 212 15.84 -7.46 -3.90
CA THR A 212 16.38 -6.14 -3.52
C THR A 212 15.35 -5.22 -2.86
N GLY A 213 14.06 -5.40 -3.16
CA GLY A 213 12.93 -4.68 -2.56
C GLY A 213 12.80 -4.88 -1.05
N ILE A 214 13.20 -6.06 -0.54
CA ILE A 214 13.17 -6.36 0.90
C ILE A 214 14.21 -5.51 1.63
N VAL A 215 15.46 -5.48 1.14
CA VAL A 215 16.56 -4.73 1.74
C VAL A 215 16.30 -3.23 1.73
N THR A 216 15.85 -2.70 0.59
CA THR A 216 15.49 -1.28 0.45
C THR A 216 14.35 -0.88 1.37
N THR A 217 13.37 -1.77 1.59
CA THR A 217 12.28 -1.56 2.55
C THR A 217 12.77 -1.54 4.00
N CYS A 218 13.63 -2.49 4.39
CA CYS A 218 14.23 -2.49 5.74
C CYS A 218 15.05 -1.23 6.01
N PHE A 219 15.90 -0.83 5.05
CA PHE A 219 16.70 0.39 5.16
C PHE A 219 15.80 1.62 5.22
N GLY A 220 14.78 1.69 4.37
CA GLY A 220 13.87 2.82 4.34
C GLY A 220 13.00 2.95 5.59
N ALA A 221 12.59 1.84 6.19
CA ALA A 221 11.90 1.82 7.47
C ALA A 221 12.78 2.41 8.58
N LEU A 222 14.06 2.01 8.65
CA LEU A 222 15.02 2.57 9.61
C LEU A 222 15.17 4.09 9.45
N VAL A 223 15.32 4.57 8.20
CA VAL A 223 15.43 6.01 7.91
C VAL A 223 14.18 6.76 8.37
N LEU A 224 12.98 6.25 8.07
CA LEU A 224 11.74 6.90 8.49
C LEU A 224 11.57 6.91 10.01
N ILE A 225 11.96 5.83 10.71
CA ILE A 225 11.92 5.79 12.17
C ILE A 225 12.84 6.87 12.75
N VAL A 226 14.06 7.01 12.23
CA VAL A 226 15.02 8.04 12.66
C VAL A 226 14.48 9.45 12.38
N LEU A 227 13.87 9.66 11.20
CA LEU A 227 13.26 10.94 10.86
C LEU A 227 12.06 11.27 11.75
N ALA A 228 11.20 10.30 12.03
CA ALA A 228 10.06 10.45 12.93
C ALA A 228 10.49 10.79 14.36
N HIS A 229 11.61 10.25 14.84
CA HIS A 229 12.18 10.61 16.14
C HIS A 229 12.77 12.03 16.17
N ARG A 230 13.13 12.60 15.02
CA ARG A 230 13.72 13.94 14.90
C ARG A 230 12.69 15.02 14.60
N SER A 231 11.53 14.67 14.06
CA SER A 231 10.44 15.63 13.87
C SER A 231 9.87 16.02 15.21
N ARG A 232 9.96 17.31 15.55
CA ARG A 232 9.18 17.90 16.65
C ARG A 232 7.70 17.67 16.35
N ASP A 233 6.97 17.20 17.36
CA ASP A 233 5.52 17.01 17.29
C ASP A 233 4.89 18.23 16.60
N MET A 234 4.37 18.02 15.39
CA MET A 234 3.42 18.99 14.84
C MET A 234 2.22 18.91 15.77
N GLY A 235 2.14 19.86 16.70
CA GLY A 235 1.02 20.01 17.60
C GLY A 235 -0.26 19.95 16.77
N THR A 236 -0.99 18.84 16.93
CA THR A 236 -2.31 18.72 16.37
C THR A 236 -3.19 19.65 17.17
N ASP A 237 -3.59 20.76 16.55
CA ASP A 237 -4.76 21.51 16.98
C ASP A 237 -5.88 20.49 17.19
N SER A 238 -6.26 20.36 18.45
CA SER A 238 -7.28 19.45 18.94
C SER A 238 -8.65 19.95 18.46
N GLY A 239 -8.96 19.66 17.20
CA GLY A 239 -10.25 19.93 16.57
C GLY A 239 -11.31 18.99 17.12
N SER A 240 -11.97 19.45 18.20
CA SER A 240 -13.17 18.91 18.82
C SER A 240 -13.16 17.41 19.12
N THR A 241 -12.90 17.07 20.38
CA THR A 241 -13.47 15.88 21.01
C THR A 241 -14.99 16.00 20.99
N ALA A 242 -15.61 15.77 19.84
CA ALA A 242 -16.99 15.32 19.81
C ALA A 242 -16.94 13.91 20.37
N PHE A 243 -16.88 13.78 21.71
CA PHE A 243 -17.35 12.59 22.38
C PHE A 243 -18.66 12.24 21.68
N ALA A 244 -18.68 11.14 20.94
CA ALA A 244 -19.88 10.66 20.29
C ALA A 244 -20.93 10.58 21.40
N ARG A 245 -21.84 11.56 21.48
CA ARG A 245 -22.88 11.58 22.49
C ARG A 245 -23.53 10.23 22.36
N LEU A 246 -23.53 9.44 23.45
CA LEU A 246 -24.17 8.13 23.46
C LEU A 246 -25.60 8.35 22.97
N ARG A 247 -25.85 7.94 21.72
CA ARG A 247 -27.20 7.82 21.18
C ARG A 247 -27.91 6.94 22.21
N SER A 248 -29.03 7.41 22.76
CA SER A 248 -29.76 6.91 23.95
C SER A 248 -29.48 5.47 24.40
N ARG A 249 -29.63 5.14 25.69
CA ARG A 249 -29.46 3.76 26.23
C ARG A 249 -30.11 2.67 25.35
N ARG A 250 -31.24 2.98 24.71
CA ARG A 250 -31.91 2.10 23.73
C ARG A 250 -31.06 1.84 22.48
N ALA A 251 -30.48 2.88 21.87
CA ALA A 251 -29.61 2.71 20.71
C ALA A 251 -28.34 1.90 21.03
N PHE A 252 -27.74 2.11 22.20
CA PHE A 252 -26.61 1.29 22.66
C PHE A 252 -26.99 -0.20 22.77
N VAL A 253 -28.08 -0.50 23.48
CA VAL A 253 -28.56 -1.89 23.66
C VAL A 253 -28.93 -2.52 22.31
N LEU A 254 -29.61 -1.78 21.43
CA LEU A 254 -29.97 -2.25 20.09
C LEU A 254 -28.73 -2.56 19.25
N THR A 255 -27.69 -1.71 19.27
CA THR A 255 -26.45 -1.97 18.55
C THR A 255 -25.71 -3.19 19.11
N LEU A 256 -25.67 -3.36 20.44
CA LEU A 256 -25.05 -4.51 21.08
C LEU A 256 -25.78 -5.81 20.74
N VAL A 257 -27.10 -5.83 20.82
CA VAL A 257 -27.91 -7.00 20.47
C VAL A 257 -27.79 -7.31 18.99
N ALA A 258 -27.87 -6.30 18.10
CA ALA A 258 -27.73 -6.49 16.67
C ALA A 258 -26.36 -7.05 16.28
N THR A 259 -25.28 -6.59 16.91
CA THR A 259 -23.93 -7.12 16.66
C THR A 259 -23.74 -8.53 17.23
N ALA A 260 -24.29 -8.83 18.41
CA ALA A 260 -24.26 -10.19 18.97
C ALA A 260 -25.07 -11.19 18.13
N VAL A 261 -26.26 -10.79 17.66
CA VAL A 261 -27.09 -11.61 16.75
C VAL A 261 -26.38 -11.78 15.41
N GLY A 262 -25.78 -10.72 14.86
CA GLY A 262 -24.98 -10.79 13.64
C GLY A 262 -23.80 -11.74 13.77
N LEU A 263 -23.11 -11.73 14.92
CA LEU A 263 -22.00 -12.63 15.22
C LEU A 263 -22.48 -14.10 15.28
N LEU A 264 -23.58 -14.37 15.99
CA LEU A 264 -24.17 -15.70 16.06
C LEU A 264 -24.58 -16.20 14.66
N GLY A 265 -25.22 -15.35 13.86
CA GLY A 265 -25.57 -15.65 12.48
C GLY A 265 -24.33 -15.97 11.64
N ALA A 266 -23.27 -15.18 11.75
CA ALA A 266 -22.01 -15.41 11.04
C ALA A 266 -21.34 -16.73 11.44
N VAL A 267 -21.37 -17.11 12.72
CA VAL A 267 -20.86 -18.40 13.20
C VAL A 267 -21.64 -19.56 12.60
N VAL A 268 -22.97 -19.47 12.61
CA VAL A 268 -23.84 -20.50 12.01
C VAL A 268 -23.60 -20.60 10.51
N VAL A 269 -23.53 -19.48 9.78
CA VAL A 269 -23.24 -19.51 8.34
C VAL A 269 -21.84 -20.10 8.08
N ALA A 270 -20.83 -19.74 8.87
CA ALA A 270 -19.47 -20.24 8.70
C ALA A 270 -19.30 -21.73 9.01
N THR A 271 -20.14 -22.32 9.87
CA THR A 271 -20.13 -23.77 10.13
C THR A 271 -20.89 -24.54 9.05
N LEU A 272 -22.03 -24.00 8.57
CA LEU A 272 -22.92 -24.69 7.64
C LEU A 272 -22.47 -24.61 6.18
N PHE A 273 -21.92 -23.47 5.74
CA PHE A 273 -21.49 -23.25 4.36
C PHE A 273 -20.00 -23.55 4.15
N GLY A 274 -19.65 -24.13 2.99
CA GLY A 274 -18.29 -24.51 2.61
C GLY A 274 -18.29 -25.57 1.50
N ASP A 275 -17.32 -26.48 1.51
CA ASP A 275 -17.20 -27.58 0.51
C ASP A 275 -18.40 -28.54 0.49
N ALA A 276 -19.22 -28.53 1.54
CA ALA A 276 -20.47 -29.28 1.67
C ALA A 276 -21.46 -28.44 2.48
N THR A 277 -22.71 -28.36 2.04
CA THR A 277 -23.78 -27.71 2.80
C THR A 277 -24.26 -28.66 3.90
N LEU A 278 -24.09 -28.25 5.15
CA LEU A 278 -24.58 -28.99 6.32
C LEU A 278 -25.90 -28.40 6.81
N LEU A 279 -26.72 -29.22 7.45
CA LEU A 279 -27.91 -28.78 8.17
C LEU A 279 -27.58 -28.54 9.65
N LEU A 280 -28.39 -27.75 10.35
CA LEU A 280 -28.22 -27.56 11.80
C LEU A 280 -28.26 -28.89 12.57
N GLY A 281 -29.05 -29.85 12.11
CA GLY A 281 -29.13 -31.19 12.70
C GLY A 281 -27.80 -31.95 12.66
N ASP A 282 -26.98 -31.73 11.64
CA ASP A 282 -25.67 -32.38 11.48
C ASP A 282 -24.67 -31.90 12.54
N VAL A 283 -24.72 -30.61 12.87
CA VAL A 283 -23.91 -30.02 13.95
C VAL A 283 -24.33 -30.59 15.32
N GLY A 284 -25.64 -30.72 15.55
CA GLY A 284 -26.16 -31.33 16.79
C GLY A 284 -25.78 -32.80 16.93
N ASN A 285 -25.82 -33.55 15.83
CA ASN A 285 -25.39 -34.95 15.80
C ASN A 285 -23.89 -35.11 16.03
N TRP A 286 -23.07 -34.20 15.50
CA TRP A 286 -21.62 -34.18 15.74
C TRP A 286 -21.27 -33.88 17.20
N LEU A 287 -21.90 -32.86 17.80
CA LEU A 287 -21.72 -32.56 19.23
C LEU A 287 -22.13 -33.73 20.13
N ALA A 288 -23.13 -34.51 19.72
CA ALA A 288 -23.58 -35.70 20.43
C ALA A 288 -22.72 -36.95 20.13
N GLY A 289 -21.69 -36.86 19.28
CA GLY A 289 -20.87 -38.00 18.87
C GLY A 289 -21.59 -39.03 17.99
N ARG A 290 -22.71 -38.64 17.35
CA ARG A 290 -23.60 -39.49 16.54
C ARG A 290 -23.55 -39.21 15.04
N SER A 291 -22.69 -38.29 14.59
CA SER A 291 -22.55 -37.97 13.18
C SER A 291 -21.81 -39.05 12.39
N GLY A 292 -22.17 -39.23 11.12
CA GLY A 292 -21.41 -40.09 10.21
C GLY A 292 -20.00 -39.55 9.95
N GLN A 293 -19.07 -40.44 9.55
CA GLN A 293 -17.65 -40.09 9.36
C GLN A 293 -17.41 -38.86 8.47
N PHE A 294 -18.19 -38.71 7.39
CA PHE A 294 -18.08 -37.54 6.50
C PHE A 294 -18.40 -36.22 7.22
N VAL A 295 -19.54 -36.17 7.94
CA VAL A 295 -19.96 -34.96 8.67
C VAL A 295 -18.97 -34.64 9.79
N SER A 296 -18.48 -35.65 10.51
CA SER A 296 -17.46 -35.46 11.54
C SER A 296 -16.17 -34.87 10.97
N TYR A 297 -15.65 -35.44 9.89
CA TYR A 297 -14.43 -34.91 9.24
C TYR A 297 -14.59 -33.45 8.78
N VAL A 298 -15.74 -33.10 8.21
CA VAL A 298 -16.03 -31.72 7.78
C VAL A 298 -16.10 -30.77 8.99
N LEU A 299 -16.78 -31.15 10.06
CA LEU A 299 -16.91 -30.28 11.25
C LEU A 299 -15.60 -30.19 12.05
N ASP A 300 -14.84 -31.28 12.16
CA ASP A 300 -13.53 -31.30 12.82
C ASP A 300 -12.51 -30.38 12.14
N THR A 301 -12.66 -30.12 10.84
CA THR A 301 -11.81 -29.16 10.11
C THR A 301 -12.37 -27.74 10.10
N ARG A 302 -13.70 -27.56 10.12
CA ARG A 302 -14.36 -26.24 10.09
C ARG A 302 -14.42 -25.55 11.45
N VAL A 303 -14.84 -26.26 12.50
CA VAL A 303 -15.06 -25.67 13.83
C VAL A 303 -13.79 -25.01 14.38
N PRO A 304 -12.58 -25.62 14.28
CA PRO A 304 -11.35 -24.95 14.70
C PRO A 304 -11.05 -23.66 13.92
N ARG A 305 -11.37 -23.62 12.62
CA ARG A 305 -11.17 -22.41 11.79
C ARG A 305 -12.12 -21.28 12.21
N VAL A 306 -13.39 -21.60 12.47
CA VAL A 306 -14.37 -20.62 12.96
C VAL A 306 -13.97 -20.11 14.34
N ALA A 307 -13.57 -20.99 15.25
CA ALA A 307 -13.09 -20.62 16.58
C ALA A 307 -11.84 -19.72 16.51
N ALA A 308 -10.87 -20.06 15.65
CA ALA A 308 -9.68 -19.24 15.42
C ALA A 308 -10.04 -17.86 14.86
N ALA A 309 -10.98 -17.78 13.92
CA ALA A 309 -11.45 -16.51 13.36
C ALA A 309 -12.11 -15.61 14.42
N LEU A 310 -12.94 -16.19 15.30
CA LEU A 310 -13.56 -15.46 16.42
C LEU A 310 -12.51 -14.90 17.39
N LEU A 311 -11.58 -15.74 17.82
CA LEU A 311 -10.53 -15.36 18.78
C LEU A 311 -9.59 -14.32 18.19
N ALA A 312 -9.08 -14.53 16.98
CA ALA A 312 -8.18 -13.61 16.31
C ALA A 312 -8.87 -12.27 16.02
N GLY A 313 -10.11 -12.30 15.53
CA GLY A 313 -10.89 -11.10 15.26
C GLY A 313 -11.15 -10.27 16.51
N ALA A 314 -11.57 -10.92 17.62
CA ALA A 314 -11.77 -10.25 18.90
C ALA A 314 -10.47 -9.66 19.46
N ALA A 315 -9.37 -10.43 19.45
CA ALA A 315 -8.08 -9.97 19.95
C ALA A 315 -7.55 -8.75 19.18
N LEU A 316 -7.62 -8.79 17.83
CA LEU A 316 -7.20 -7.67 16.99
C LEU A 316 -8.08 -6.43 17.20
N ALA A 317 -9.40 -6.61 17.34
CA ALA A 317 -10.32 -5.50 17.59
C ALA A 317 -10.06 -4.82 18.94
N VAL A 318 -9.85 -5.61 20.01
CA VAL A 318 -9.52 -5.08 21.35
C VAL A 318 -8.16 -4.36 21.31
N ALA A 319 -7.14 -4.96 20.70
CA ALA A 319 -5.83 -4.33 20.56
C ALA A 319 -5.91 -2.99 19.80
N GLY A 320 -6.66 -2.96 18.69
CA GLY A 320 -6.89 -1.75 17.91
C GLY A 320 -7.58 -0.65 18.71
N ALA A 321 -8.64 -0.99 19.45
CA ALA A 321 -9.36 -0.05 20.30
C ALA A 321 -8.47 0.54 21.41
N VAL A 322 -7.62 -0.29 22.04
CA VAL A 322 -6.66 0.16 23.06
C VAL A 322 -5.61 1.10 22.46
N VAL A 323 -5.03 0.76 21.31
CA VAL A 323 -4.03 1.61 20.64
C VAL A 323 -4.64 2.94 20.21
N GLN A 324 -5.86 2.95 19.68
CA GLN A 324 -6.61 4.16 19.33
C GLN A 324 -6.87 5.04 20.57
N ALA A 325 -7.29 4.44 21.69
CA ALA A 325 -7.49 5.15 22.94
C ALA A 325 -6.20 5.79 23.50
N VAL A 326 -5.09 5.05 23.49
CA VAL A 326 -3.78 5.54 23.96
C VAL A 326 -3.24 6.65 23.04
N SER A 327 -3.40 6.50 21.72
CA SER A 327 -2.96 7.49 20.72
C SER A 327 -3.88 8.70 20.59
N ARG A 328 -4.99 8.76 21.35
CA ARG A 328 -6.02 9.81 21.26
C ARG A 328 -6.57 9.97 19.83
N ASN A 329 -6.60 8.89 19.07
CA ASN A 329 -7.14 8.85 17.72
C ASN A 329 -8.55 8.23 17.79
N PRO A 330 -9.63 9.00 17.55
CA PRO A 330 -11.01 8.54 17.69
C PRO A 330 -11.42 7.50 16.65
#